data_AF-A0A7X9BY45-F1
#
_entry.id   AF-A0A7X9BY45-F1
#
_cell.length_a   1.000
_cell.length_b   1.000
_cell.length_c   1.000
_cell.angle_alpha   90.00
_cell.angle_beta   90.00
_cell.angle_gamma   90.00
#
_symmetry.space_group_name_H-M   'P 1'
#
loop_
_entity.id
_entity.type
_entity.pdbx_description
1 polymer ?
#
loop_
_entity_poly.entity_id
_entity_poly.type
_entity_poly.pdbx_seq_one_letter_code
_entity_poly.pdbx_strand_id
1 'polypeptide(L)' 'KIKEWMAETAQKKNIPFQWEVLEFGGTDSGAIHLSRGGVPSGVISIPTRYIHSPSETIDQKDVENALSLLLALLEGPIDI' A
#
# COMPACT_ATOMS: atom_id res chain seq x y z
N LYS A 1 4.96 12.46 1.42
CA LYS A 1 3.85 12.72 2.36
C LYS A 1 3.01 11.48 2.63
N ILE A 2 1.99 11.10 1.82
CA ILE A 2 1.13 9.93 2.12
C ILE A 2 1.92 8.63 2.32
N LYS A 3 2.81 8.29 1.38
CA LYS A 3 3.65 7.08 1.48
C LYS A 3 4.57 7.08 2.70
N GLU A 4 5.07 8.24 3.11
CA GLU A 4 5.92 8.39 4.30
C GLU A 4 5.10 8.19 5.56
N TRP A 5 3.93 8.83 5.67
CA TRP A 5 2.98 8.62 6.77
C TRP A 5 2.60 7.13 6.92
N MET A 6 2.37 6.43 5.81
CA MET A 6 2.11 4.99 5.81
C MET A 6 3.31 4.18 6.33
N ALA A 7 4.50 4.46 5.82
CA ALA A 7 5.74 3.78 6.23
C ALA A 7 6.08 4.03 7.70
N GLU A 8 5.91 5.26 8.19
CA GLU A 8 6.10 5.60 9.60
C GLU A 8 5.10 4.88 10.50
N THR A 9 3.84 4.77 10.07
CA THR A 9 2.81 4.02 10.81
C THR A 9 3.20 2.55 10.92
N ALA A 10 3.67 1.94 9.82
CA ALA A 10 4.19 0.57 9.82
C ALA A 10 5.38 0.41 10.78
N GLN A 11 6.36 1.33 10.72
CA GLN A 11 7.53 1.32 11.61
C GLN A 11 7.15 1.46 13.09
N LYS A 12 6.29 2.42 13.43
CA LYS A 12 5.80 2.65 14.81
C LYS A 12 5.09 1.42 15.39
N LYS A 13 4.45 0.62 14.52
CA LYS A 13 3.71 -0.60 14.88
C LYS A 13 4.51 -1.89 14.68
N ASN A 14 5.78 -1.81 14.26
CA ASN A 14 6.63 -2.96 13.91
C ASN A 14 6.01 -3.90 12.87
N ILE A 15 5.27 -3.35 11.90
CA ILE A 15 4.68 -4.11 10.80
C ILE A 15 5.72 -4.19 9.67
N PRO A 16 6.13 -5.39 9.25
CA PRO A 16 7.03 -5.55 8.11
C PRO A 16 6.42 -4.97 6.84
N PHE A 17 7.18 -4.20 6.09
CA PHE A 17 6.80 -3.70 4.77
C PHE A 17 8.03 -3.60 3.87
N GLN A 18 7.78 -3.46 2.57
CA GLN A 18 8.79 -3.12 1.59
C GLN A 18 8.25 -2.04 0.65
N TRP A 19 9.17 -1.33 -0.01
CA TRP A 19 8.79 -0.43 -1.08
C TRP A 19 8.46 -1.20 -2.35
N GLU A 20 7.59 -0.62 -3.18
CA GLU A 20 7.28 -1.16 -4.50
C GLU A 20 8.57 -1.30 -5.32
N VAL A 21 8.72 -2.45 -5.98
CA VAL A 21 9.89 -2.80 -6.79
C VAL A 21 9.65 -2.57 -8.28
N LEU A 22 8.38 -2.46 -8.68
CA LEU A 22 8.01 -2.16 -10.06
C LEU A 22 8.40 -0.72 -10.42
N GLU A 23 9.34 -0.57 -11.36
CA GLU A 23 9.74 0.73 -11.90
C GLU A 23 8.66 1.37 -12.78
N PHE A 24 7.81 0.54 -13.38
CA PHE A 24 6.74 0.95 -14.30
C PHE A 24 5.48 0.15 -14.01
N GLY A 25 4.34 0.79 -14.19
CA GLY A 25 3.03 0.23 -13.92
C GLY A 25 2.06 1.32 -13.50
N GLY A 26 0.82 0.93 -13.22
CA GLY A 26 -0.21 1.84 -12.74
C GLY A 26 -1.25 1.10 -11.94
N THR A 27 -1.86 1.84 -11.01
CA THR A 27 -3.06 1.43 -10.30
C THR A 27 -4.08 2.57 -10.39
N ASP A 28 -5.29 2.35 -9.90
CA ASP A 28 -6.32 3.39 -9.86
C ASP A 28 -5.86 4.64 -9.09
N SER A 29 -4.96 4.49 -8.10
CA SER A 29 -4.38 5.63 -7.39
C SER A 29 -3.63 6.59 -8.33
N GLY A 30 -3.07 6.10 -9.44
CA GLY A 30 -2.43 6.90 -10.47
C GLY A 30 -3.39 7.90 -11.13
N ALA A 31 -4.63 7.50 -11.39
CA ALA A 31 -5.65 8.40 -11.91
C ALA A 31 -6.31 9.23 -10.80
N ILE A 32 -6.60 8.61 -9.65
CA ILE A 32 -7.30 9.25 -8.52
C ILE A 32 -6.51 10.46 -8.00
N HIS A 33 -5.19 10.32 -7.81
CA HIS A 33 -4.41 11.41 -7.22
C HIS A 33 -4.32 12.67 -8.09
N LEU A 34 -4.55 12.54 -9.40
CA LEU A 34 -4.59 13.65 -10.36
C LEU A 34 -5.99 14.24 -10.54
N SER A 35 -7.02 13.61 -9.97
CA SER A 35 -8.39 14.03 -10.19
C SER A 35 -8.69 15.37 -9.49
N ARG A 36 -9.44 16.25 -10.18
CA ARG A 36 -9.83 17.59 -9.69
C ARG A 36 -8.61 18.44 -9.31
N GLY A 37 -8.54 18.91 -8.06
CA GLY A 37 -7.39 19.66 -7.52
C GLY A 37 -6.30 18.76 -6.92
N GLY A 38 -6.40 17.45 -7.11
CA GLY A 38 -5.57 16.44 -6.49
C GLY A 38 -6.26 15.78 -5.29
N VAL A 39 -6.14 14.45 -5.20
CA VAL A 39 -6.67 13.67 -4.08
C VAL A 39 -5.49 13.00 -3.37
N PRO A 40 -5.24 13.29 -2.08
CA PRO A 40 -4.20 12.59 -1.33
C PRO A 40 -4.47 11.08 -1.36
N SER A 41 -3.57 10.34 -2.00
CA SER A 41 -3.76 8.91 -2.31
C SER A 41 -2.49 8.12 -1.97
N GLY A 42 -2.67 6.91 -1.48
CA GLY A 42 -1.63 5.95 -1.18
C GLY A 42 -2.08 4.54 -1.60
N VAL A 43 -1.13 3.63 -1.77
CA VAL A 43 -1.39 2.26 -2.22
C VAL A 43 -0.72 1.28 -1.27
N ILE A 44 -1.46 0.24 -0.89
CA ILE A 44 -0.93 -0.95 -0.24
C ILE A 44 -0.99 -2.07 -1.26
N SER A 45 0.17 -2.61 -1.63
CA SER A 45 0.29 -3.75 -2.55
C SER A 45 0.64 -5.00 -1.75
N ILE A 46 0.08 -6.14 -2.13
CA ILE A 46 0.55 -7.45 -1.67
C ILE A 46 1.53 -7.97 -2.72
N PRO A 47 2.76 -8.39 -2.36
CA PRO A 47 3.68 -9.03 -3.29
C PRO A 47 3.06 -10.27 -3.92
N THR A 48 2.89 -10.23 -5.24
CA THR A 48 2.20 -11.28 -6.00
C THR A 48 3.05 -11.74 -7.17
N ARG A 49 3.20 -13.05 -7.33
CA ARG A 49 3.76 -13.66 -8.55
C ARG A 49 2.66 -13.94 -9.56
N TYR A 50 3.02 -13.77 -10.84
CA TYR A 50 2.15 -14.04 -11.99
C TYR A 50 0.88 -13.18 -12.03
N ILE A 51 1.00 -11.91 -11.61
CA ILE A 51 -0.10 -10.94 -11.68
C ILE A 51 -0.68 -10.88 -13.10
N HIS A 52 -2.00 -10.86 -13.23
CA HIS A 52 -2.77 -10.99 -14.50
C HIS A 52 -2.79 -12.37 -15.16
N SER A 53 -2.31 -13.43 -14.50
CA SER A 53 -2.51 -14.80 -14.96
C SER A 53 -3.78 -15.43 -14.34
N PRO A 54 -4.31 -16.53 -14.90
CA PRO A 54 -5.44 -17.25 -14.29
C PRO A 54 -5.15 -17.83 -12.90
N SER A 55 -3.88 -17.91 -12.49
CA SER A 55 -3.44 -18.50 -11.22
C SER A 55 -2.26 -17.72 -10.66
N GLU A 56 -2.54 -16.85 -9.69
CA GLU A 56 -1.55 -16.02 -9.03
C GLU A 56 -0.99 -16.70 -7.78
N THR A 57 0.11 -16.19 -7.22
CA THR A 57 0.70 -16.74 -6.00
C THR A 57 1.19 -15.63 -5.08
N ILE A 58 0.84 -15.74 -3.81
CA ILE A 58 1.17 -14.79 -2.74
C ILE A 58 1.70 -15.54 -1.51
N ASP A 59 2.37 -14.83 -0.60
CA ASP A 59 2.56 -15.30 0.77
C ASP A 59 1.36 -14.87 1.62
N GLN A 60 0.76 -15.81 2.35
CA GLN A 60 -0.36 -15.52 3.26
C GLN A 60 0.02 -14.45 4.31
N LYS A 61 1.27 -14.45 4.78
CA LYS A 61 1.74 -13.47 5.77
C LYS A 61 1.74 -12.05 5.22
N ASP A 62 1.97 -11.88 3.92
CA ASP A 62 1.91 -10.55 3.30
C ASP A 62 0.48 -9.99 3.29
N VAL A 63 -0.53 -10.85 3.16
CA VAL A 63 -1.94 -10.45 3.31
C VAL A 63 -2.23 -10.01 4.74
N GLU A 64 -1.76 -10.76 5.72
CA GLU A 64 -1.95 -10.46 7.14
C GLU A 64 -1.23 -9.15 7.55
N ASN A 65 -0.03 -8.91 7.02
CA ASN A 65 0.71 -7.66 7.23
C ASN A 65 0.05 -6.47 6.52
N ALA A 66 -0.46 -6.66 5.30
CA ALA A 66 -1.22 -5.62 4.59
C ALA A 66 -2.50 -5.24 5.34
N LEU A 67 -3.23 -6.23 5.87
CA LEU A 67 -4.40 -6.00 6.73
C LEU A 67 -4.01 -5.24 8.01
N SER A 68 -2.93 -5.67 8.67
CA SER A 68 -2.42 -5.02 9.88
C SER A 68 -2.06 -3.55 9.64
N LEU A 69 -1.42 -3.26 8.50
CA LEU A 69 -1.10 -1.89 8.11
C LEU A 69 -2.38 -1.07 7.82
N LEU A 70 -3.32 -1.63 7.07
CA LEU A 70 -4.58 -0.95 6.76
C LEU A 70 -5.35 -0.59 8.05
N LEU A 71 -5.48 -1.53 8.99
CA LEU A 71 -6.14 -1.28 10.27
C LEU A 71 -5.39 -0.20 11.07
N ALA A 72 -4.06 -0.28 11.16
CA ALA A 72 -3.26 0.71 11.86
C ALA A 72 -3.43 2.14 11.31
N LEU A 73 -3.59 2.28 9.98
CA LEU A 73 -3.83 3.57 9.32
C LEU A 73 -5.24 4.11 9.59
N LEU A 74 -6.24 3.24 9.72
CA LEU A 74 -7.63 3.61 9.97
C LEU A 74 -7.90 3.94 11.44
N GLU A 75 -7.19 3.31 12.37
CA GLU A 75 -7.32 3.56 13.82
C GLU A 75 -6.55 4.80 14.30
N GLY A 76 -5.50 5.19 13.56
CA GLY A 76 -4.63 6.31 13.89
C GLY A 76 -5.11 7.65 13.35
N PRO A 77 -4.62 8.77 13.92
CA PRO A 77 -4.82 10.07 13.31
C PRO A 77 -4.12 10.16 11.96
N ILE A 78 -4.74 10.88 11.04
CA ILE A 78 -4.15 11.21 9.74
C ILE A 78 -3.18 12.38 9.93
N ASP A 79 -1.88 12.14 9.73
CA ASP A 79 -0.80 13.12 9.91
C ASP A 79 0.02 13.21 8.60
N ILE A 80 -0.37 14.12 7.70
CA ILE A 80 0.12 14.22 6.30
C ILE A 80 0.58 15.65 5.96
#